data_AF-A0A511N5L3-F1
#
_entry.id   AF-A0A511N5L3-F1
#
_cell.length_a   1.000
_cell.length_b   1.000
_cell.length_c   1.000
_cell.angle_alpha   90.00
_cell.angle_beta   90.00
_cell.angle_gamma   90.00
#
_symmetry.space_group_name_H-M   'P 1'
#
loop_
_entity.id
_entity.type
_entity.pdbx_description
1 polymer ?
#
loop_
_entity_poly.entity_id
_entity_poly.type
_entity_poly.pdbx_seq_one_letter_code
_entity_poly.pdbx_strand_id
1 'polypeptide(L)'
;MVKKIILIYHVETLPSRYFECMKKHILAASVLLLSVALAKPQISPQRIIVNPVPTDLYVNVWLDKGGNTPSYYPGENIHIYTRVNQDAYVYLFNIDADGQIDMILPNRYDNGDNFVPANTTKVFPDRNDPFEYEIAAPYGLNKVLAVASKEPLDLRNLARFRDEDDYFATITIRGDMNFARKLSIIIQPLPQKNWVSDTARYNVRY
;
A
#
# COMPACT_ATOMS: atom_id res chain seq x y z
N MET A 1 -8.90 19.01 55.15
CA MET A 1 -10.28 19.20 55.62
C MET A 1 -11.17 19.41 54.40
N VAL A 2 -12.24 18.63 54.29
CA VAL A 2 -13.12 18.47 53.13
C VAL A 2 -14.12 19.64 53.06
N LYS A 3 -14.49 20.09 51.85
CA LYS A 3 -15.89 20.43 51.55
C LYS A 3 -16.21 20.40 50.05
N LYS A 4 -17.13 19.49 49.76
CA LYS A 4 -17.82 19.19 48.50
C LYS A 4 -18.95 20.20 48.34
N ILE A 5 -19.20 20.73 47.14
CA ILE A 5 -20.41 21.50 46.81
C ILE A 5 -21.04 20.85 45.58
N ILE A 6 -22.26 20.35 45.77
CA ILE A 6 -23.19 19.87 44.75
C ILE A 6 -24.33 20.89 44.77
N LEU A 7 -24.72 21.42 43.61
CA LEU A 7 -26.04 22.02 43.42
C LEU A 7 -26.53 21.70 42.00
N ILE A 8 -27.58 20.89 41.98
CA ILE A 8 -28.37 20.45 40.85
C ILE A 8 -29.33 21.60 40.52
N TYR A 9 -29.41 22.03 39.26
CA TYR A 9 -30.48 22.92 38.80
C TYR A 9 -31.46 22.17 37.92
N HIS A 10 -32.70 22.23 38.38
CA HIS A 10 -33.95 21.70 37.85
C HIS A 10 -34.34 22.47 36.59
N VAL A 11 -34.78 21.76 35.54
CA VAL A 11 -35.28 22.34 34.29
C VAL A 11 -36.80 22.48 34.41
N GLU A 12 -37.28 23.71 34.61
CA GLU A 12 -38.70 24.05 34.51
C GLU A 12 -39.12 24.19 33.05
N THR A 13 -40.19 23.48 32.69
CA THR A 13 -40.86 23.53 31.39
C THR A 13 -41.80 24.73 31.30
N LEU A 14 -41.66 25.57 30.27
CA LEU A 14 -42.63 26.62 29.93
C LEU A 14 -43.47 26.21 28.70
N PRO A 15 -44.77 26.54 28.65
CA PRO A 15 -45.67 26.07 27.60
C PRO A 15 -45.65 26.93 26.33
N SER A 16 -45.84 26.23 25.21
CA SER A 16 -46.05 26.72 23.85
C SER A 16 -47.18 27.74 23.75
N ARG A 17 -46.97 28.84 22.99
CA ARG A 17 -47.99 29.45 22.11
C ARG A 17 -47.50 30.65 21.26
N TYR A 18 -47.80 30.55 19.95
CA TYR A 18 -48.03 31.57 18.91
C TYR A 18 -46.89 32.35 18.21
N PHE A 19 -46.61 31.91 16.99
CA PHE A 19 -46.70 32.59 15.68
C PHE A 19 -46.18 34.03 15.45
N GLU A 20 -45.24 34.10 14.49
CA GLU A 20 -44.98 35.12 13.46
C GLU A 20 -44.95 36.62 13.82
N CYS A 21 -43.79 37.27 13.58
CA CYS A 21 -43.61 38.24 12.49
C CYS A 21 -42.16 38.77 12.43
N MET A 22 -41.72 39.06 11.20
CA MET A 22 -40.71 40.08 10.83
C MET A 22 -39.23 39.66 10.66
N LYS A 23 -38.89 39.46 9.39
CA LYS A 23 -37.54 39.60 8.79
C LYS A 23 -36.75 40.77 9.41
N LYS A 24 -35.54 40.51 9.89
CA LYS A 24 -34.39 41.44 9.78
C LYS A 24 -33.07 40.67 9.97
N HIS A 25 -32.14 41.00 9.09
CA HIS A 25 -30.86 40.34 8.88
C HIS A 25 -29.94 40.33 10.10
N ILE A 26 -29.40 39.17 10.46
CA ILE A 26 -28.16 39.06 11.22
C ILE A 26 -27.21 38.18 10.40
N LEU A 27 -26.20 38.83 9.82
CA LEU A 27 -25.02 38.18 9.26
C LEU A 27 -24.29 37.46 10.40
N ALA A 28 -24.27 36.12 10.35
CA ALA A 28 -23.33 35.31 11.10
C ALA A 28 -22.49 34.53 10.09
N ALA A 29 -21.41 35.15 9.61
CA ALA A 29 -20.39 34.50 8.81
C ALA A 29 -19.68 33.46 9.68
N SER A 30 -20.19 32.23 9.66
CA SER A 30 -19.56 31.07 10.27
C SER A 30 -18.40 30.66 9.35
N VAL A 31 -17.19 31.11 9.67
CA VAL A 31 -15.98 30.61 9.03
C VAL A 31 -15.80 29.16 9.49
N LEU A 32 -16.32 28.21 8.70
CA LEU A 32 -15.92 26.81 8.81
C LEU A 32 -14.45 26.72 8.41
N LEU A 33 -13.57 26.64 9.41
CA LEU A 33 -12.22 26.11 9.21
C LEU A 33 -12.37 24.62 8.88
N LEU A 34 -12.49 24.29 7.58
CA LEU A 34 -12.31 22.92 7.10
C LEU A 34 -10.87 22.50 7.41
N SER A 35 -10.69 21.83 8.54
CA SER A 35 -9.44 21.15 8.84
C SER A 35 -9.32 19.97 7.89
N VAL A 36 -8.55 20.12 6.81
CA VAL A 36 -8.13 18.98 6.00
C VAL A 36 -7.19 18.13 6.85
N ALA A 37 -7.76 17.13 7.51
CA ALA A 37 -6.97 16.11 8.19
C ALA A 37 -6.21 15.33 7.12
N LEU A 38 -4.92 15.62 6.96
CA LEU A 38 -4.00 14.78 6.19
C LEU A 38 -3.91 13.42 6.92
N ALA A 39 -4.62 12.43 6.42
CA ALA A 39 -4.54 11.07 6.95
C ALA A 39 -3.11 10.54 6.75
N LYS A 40 -2.48 10.09 7.82
CA LYS A 40 -1.17 9.44 7.76
C LYS A 40 -1.34 8.05 7.11
N PRO A 41 -0.39 7.59 6.27
CA PRO A 41 -0.45 6.26 5.67
C PRO A 41 -0.55 5.22 6.78
N GLN A 42 -1.63 4.43 6.77
CA GLN A 42 -1.83 3.38 7.78
C GLN A 42 -1.17 2.09 7.29
N ILE A 43 -0.19 1.62 8.06
CA ILE A 43 0.45 0.32 7.85
C ILE A 43 -0.38 -0.72 8.60
N SER A 44 -1.07 -1.60 7.88
CA SER A 44 -1.75 -2.75 8.50
C SER A 44 -1.04 -4.05 8.08
N PRO A 45 -0.74 -4.98 9.01
CA PRO A 45 -0.11 -6.25 8.68
C PRO A 45 -0.95 -7.11 7.71
N GLN A 46 -2.26 -6.85 7.64
CA GLN A 46 -3.21 -7.54 6.77
C GLN A 46 -3.55 -6.74 5.50
N ARG A 47 -3.26 -5.44 5.49
CA ARG A 47 -3.45 -4.55 4.34
C ARG A 47 -2.14 -3.82 4.07
N ILE A 48 -1.36 -4.42 3.19
CA ILE A 48 -0.19 -3.82 2.56
C ILE A 48 -0.52 -2.38 2.17
N ILE A 49 0.37 -1.47 2.58
CA ILE A 49 0.36 -0.02 2.49
C ILE A 49 -0.72 0.53 1.53
N VAL A 50 -1.69 1.26 2.07
CA VAL A 50 -2.68 2.01 1.29
C VAL A 50 -2.22 3.46 1.23
N ASN A 51 -2.11 4.04 0.03
CA ASN A 51 -1.88 5.48 -0.11
C ASN A 51 -3.11 6.24 0.42
N PRO A 52 -3.01 7.04 1.50
CA PRO A 52 -4.15 7.74 2.08
C PRO A 52 -4.52 9.03 1.33
N VAL A 53 -3.71 9.46 0.35
CA VAL A 53 -3.94 10.71 -0.39
C VAL A 53 -4.30 10.40 -1.84
N PRO A 54 -5.36 11.01 -2.39
CA PRO A 54 -5.65 10.92 -3.81
C PRO A 54 -4.44 11.37 -4.65
N THR A 55 -4.00 10.48 -5.53
CA THR A 55 -2.95 10.74 -6.51
C THR A 55 -3.49 10.45 -7.91
N ASP A 56 -2.90 11.10 -8.91
CA ASP A 56 -3.15 10.84 -10.32
C ASP A 56 -2.30 9.66 -10.86
N LEU A 57 -1.33 9.18 -10.07
CA LEU A 57 -0.54 7.99 -10.33
C LEU A 57 -1.28 6.73 -9.85
N TYR A 58 -1.36 5.73 -10.72
CA TYR A 58 -1.93 4.43 -10.45
C TYR A 58 -0.95 3.36 -10.88
N VAL A 59 -0.85 2.32 -10.05
CA VAL A 59 -0.19 1.06 -10.37
C VAL A 59 -1.21 -0.05 -10.23
N ASN A 60 -1.16 -1.01 -11.14
CA ASN A 60 -1.90 -2.25 -11.03
C ASN A 60 -0.94 -3.42 -11.00
N VAL A 61 -1.24 -4.42 -10.17
CA VAL A 61 -0.55 -5.71 -10.16
C VAL A 61 -1.56 -6.84 -10.17
N TRP A 62 -1.34 -7.84 -11.02
CA TRP A 62 -2.21 -9.00 -11.13
C TRP A 62 -1.42 -10.25 -11.56
N LEU A 63 -2.07 -11.39 -11.51
CA LEU A 63 -1.47 -12.71 -11.78
C LEU A 63 -2.09 -13.31 -13.04
N ASP A 64 -1.42 -14.30 -13.64
CA ASP A 64 -1.93 -15.03 -14.81
C ASP A 64 -3.23 -15.80 -14.55
N LYS A 65 -3.43 -16.32 -13.34
CA LYS A 65 -4.70 -16.92 -12.93
C LYS A 65 -5.69 -15.83 -12.51
N GLY A 66 -6.90 -15.90 -13.05
CA GLY A 66 -7.99 -14.99 -12.70
C GLY A 66 -8.53 -15.17 -11.28
N GLY A 67 -9.19 -14.14 -10.79
CA GLY A 67 -9.83 -14.10 -9.47
C GLY A 67 -9.04 -13.29 -8.44
N ASN A 68 -9.65 -13.06 -7.26
CA ASN A 68 -9.06 -12.21 -6.23
C ASN A 68 -7.91 -12.89 -5.46
N THR A 69 -7.91 -14.22 -5.39
CA THR A 69 -6.88 -15.01 -4.70
C THR A 69 -6.81 -16.42 -5.31
N PRO A 70 -6.32 -16.54 -6.56
CA PRO A 70 -6.15 -17.83 -7.22
C PRO A 70 -5.27 -18.78 -6.40
N SER A 71 -5.43 -20.08 -6.63
CA SER A 71 -4.60 -21.11 -6.01
C SER A 71 -3.57 -21.64 -6.99
N TYR A 72 -2.35 -21.80 -6.50
CA TYR A 72 -1.25 -22.47 -7.18
C TYR A 72 -0.77 -23.66 -6.35
N TYR A 73 -0.09 -24.59 -7.02
CA TYR A 73 0.49 -25.80 -6.45
C TYR A 73 2.00 -25.81 -6.72
N PRO A 74 2.80 -26.45 -5.86
CA PRO A 74 4.23 -26.62 -6.11
C PRO A 74 4.53 -27.19 -7.50
N GLY A 75 5.53 -26.61 -8.19
CA GLY A 75 5.90 -26.96 -9.56
C GLY A 75 5.10 -26.26 -10.66
N GLU A 76 4.06 -25.48 -10.32
CA GLU A 76 3.43 -24.57 -11.28
C GLU A 76 4.25 -23.30 -11.44
N ASN A 77 4.26 -22.74 -12.66
CA ASN A 77 4.84 -21.43 -12.91
C ASN A 77 3.80 -20.32 -12.76
N ILE A 78 4.22 -19.18 -12.21
CA ILE A 78 3.40 -17.97 -12.09
C ILE A 78 3.96 -16.84 -12.96
N HIS A 79 3.09 -16.15 -13.67
CA HIS A 79 3.39 -14.84 -14.26
C HIS A 79 2.72 -13.72 -13.47
N ILE A 80 3.52 -12.70 -13.17
CA ILE A 80 3.12 -11.50 -12.46
C ILE A 80 3.15 -10.34 -13.43
N TYR A 81 2.05 -9.60 -13.52
CA TYR A 81 1.93 -8.46 -14.40
C TYR A 81 1.84 -7.18 -13.58
N THR A 82 2.46 -6.11 -14.08
CA THR A 82 2.30 -4.78 -13.51
C THR A 82 2.15 -3.73 -14.59
N ARG A 83 1.34 -2.71 -14.33
CA ARG A 83 1.12 -1.58 -15.25
C ARG A 83 0.97 -0.29 -14.45
N VAL A 84 1.54 0.78 -14.98
CA VAL A 84 1.38 2.14 -14.47
C VAL A 84 0.68 3.02 -15.50
N ASN A 85 -0.06 4.04 -15.05
CA ASN A 85 -0.74 4.99 -15.94
C ASN A 85 0.13 6.21 -16.33
N GLN A 86 1.23 6.45 -15.60
CA GLN A 86 2.22 7.49 -15.85
C GLN A 86 3.62 6.88 -15.74
N ASP A 87 4.63 7.54 -16.31
CA ASP A 87 6.03 7.17 -16.14
C ASP A 87 6.38 7.09 -14.66
N ALA A 88 6.90 5.93 -14.22
CA ALA A 88 7.20 5.70 -12.82
C ALA A 88 8.26 4.60 -12.64
N TYR A 89 8.97 4.66 -11.52
CA TYR A 89 9.77 3.56 -11.00
C TYR A 89 8.86 2.59 -10.26
N VAL A 90 8.90 1.31 -10.65
CA VAL A 90 8.09 0.24 -10.05
C VAL A 90 8.98 -0.67 -9.21
N TYR A 91 8.48 -1.10 -8.07
CA TYR A 91 9.14 -2.06 -7.20
C TYR A 91 8.15 -3.17 -6.90
N LEU A 92 8.54 -4.41 -7.17
CA LEU A 92 7.70 -5.59 -6.97
C LEU A 92 8.31 -6.47 -5.89
N PHE A 93 7.49 -6.85 -4.91
CA PHE A 93 7.89 -7.74 -3.83
C PHE A 93 6.92 -8.91 -3.72
N ASN A 94 7.43 -10.14 -3.67
CA ASN A 94 6.66 -11.27 -3.19
C ASN A 94 6.80 -11.37 -1.68
N ILE A 95 5.71 -11.66 -0.98
CA ILE A 95 5.68 -11.92 0.46
C ILE A 95 5.02 -13.28 0.62
N ASP A 96 5.78 -14.27 1.09
CA ASP A 96 5.30 -15.63 1.24
C ASP A 96 4.46 -15.83 2.52
N ALA A 97 3.95 -17.05 2.71
CA ALA A 97 3.12 -17.39 3.86
C ALA A 97 3.86 -17.32 5.21
N ASP A 98 5.18 -17.45 5.21
CA ASP A 98 6.05 -17.33 6.40
C ASP A 98 6.56 -15.88 6.60
N GLY A 99 6.21 -14.98 5.68
CA GLY A 99 6.65 -13.59 5.67
C GLY A 99 8.11 -13.41 5.23
N GLN A 100 8.67 -14.35 4.46
CA GLN A 100 9.86 -14.09 3.64
C GLN A 100 9.49 -13.16 2.49
N ILE A 101 10.44 -12.31 2.10
CA ILE A 101 10.20 -11.27 1.10
C ILE A 101 11.30 -11.28 0.06
N ASP A 102 10.87 -11.49 -1.18
CA ASP A 102 11.73 -11.51 -2.36
C ASP A 102 11.43 -10.28 -3.20
N MET A 103 12.48 -9.52 -3.54
CA MET A 103 12.36 -8.41 -4.47
C MET A 103 12.41 -8.94 -5.91
N ILE A 104 11.25 -8.95 -6.58
CA ILE A 104 11.10 -9.36 -7.98
C ILE A 104 11.62 -8.27 -8.92
N LEU A 105 11.43 -6.99 -8.56
CA LEU A 105 11.88 -5.83 -9.32
C LEU A 105 12.36 -4.71 -8.37
N PRO A 106 13.52 -4.07 -8.61
CA PRO A 106 14.51 -4.38 -9.66
C PRO A 106 15.16 -5.76 -9.47
N ASN A 107 15.55 -6.40 -10.57
CA ASN A 107 16.34 -7.62 -10.60
C ASN A 107 17.52 -7.49 -11.58
N ARG A 108 18.40 -8.48 -11.64
CA ARG A 108 19.61 -8.42 -12.48
C ARG A 108 19.35 -8.68 -13.98
N TYR A 109 18.16 -9.14 -14.37
CA TYR A 109 17.85 -9.51 -15.75
C TYR A 109 17.55 -8.29 -16.63
N ASP A 110 16.88 -7.28 -16.09
CA ASP A 110 16.62 -6.01 -16.81
C ASP A 110 17.71 -4.96 -16.53
N ASN A 111 18.96 -5.36 -16.29
CA ASN A 111 20.07 -4.49 -15.82
C ASN A 111 19.74 -3.71 -14.52
N GLY A 112 18.79 -4.18 -13.73
CA GLY A 112 18.26 -3.43 -12.58
C GLY A 112 17.34 -2.28 -12.94
N ASP A 113 16.94 -2.15 -14.21
CA ASP A 113 15.97 -1.16 -14.63
C ASP A 113 14.60 -1.50 -14.05
N ASN A 114 14.01 -0.50 -13.43
CA ASN A 114 12.70 -0.57 -12.83
C ASN A 114 11.82 0.61 -13.24
N PHE A 115 12.29 1.42 -14.18
CA PHE A 115 11.48 2.46 -14.81
C PHE A 115 10.49 1.83 -15.78
N VAL A 116 9.21 2.16 -15.60
CA VAL A 116 8.11 1.66 -16.43
C VAL A 116 7.44 2.87 -17.08
N PRO A 117 7.47 2.98 -18.42
CA PRO A 117 6.77 4.05 -19.12
C PRO A 117 5.25 3.95 -18.94
N ALA A 118 4.58 5.10 -19.01
CA ALA A 118 3.14 5.22 -18.92
C ALA A 118 2.44 4.21 -19.84
N ASN A 119 1.41 3.55 -19.30
CA ASN A 119 0.55 2.61 -20.03
C ASN A 119 1.28 1.36 -20.56
N THR A 120 2.47 1.06 -20.04
CA THR A 120 3.21 -0.16 -20.36
C THR A 120 2.93 -1.23 -19.32
N THR A 121 2.62 -2.44 -19.78
CA THR A 121 2.54 -3.63 -18.92
C THR A 121 3.90 -4.33 -18.93
N LYS A 122 4.52 -4.48 -17.77
CA LYS A 122 5.65 -5.38 -17.55
C LYS A 122 5.13 -6.73 -17.05
N VAL A 123 5.80 -7.81 -17.43
CA VAL A 123 5.49 -9.18 -17.02
C VAL A 123 6.75 -9.82 -16.44
N PHE A 124 6.57 -10.63 -15.40
CA PHE A 124 7.66 -11.30 -14.68
C PHE A 124 7.29 -12.77 -14.42
N PRO A 125 8.13 -13.72 -14.82
CA PRO A 125 9.26 -13.53 -15.75
C PRO A 125 8.80 -13.03 -17.13
N ASP A 126 9.66 -12.28 -17.83
CA ASP A 126 9.47 -11.96 -19.25
C ASP A 126 9.79 -13.20 -20.11
N ARG A 127 9.24 -13.25 -21.33
CA ARG A 127 9.52 -14.32 -22.29
C ARG A 127 11.02 -14.47 -22.59
N ASN A 128 11.79 -13.39 -22.51
CA ASN A 128 13.22 -13.41 -22.78
C ASN A 128 14.07 -13.67 -21.53
N ASP A 129 13.45 -13.80 -20.36
CA ASP A 129 14.17 -14.11 -19.13
C ASP A 129 14.65 -15.57 -19.14
N PRO A 130 15.86 -15.86 -18.64
CA PRO A 130 16.42 -17.22 -18.65
C PRO A 130 15.90 -18.08 -17.47
N PHE A 131 14.80 -17.69 -16.83
CA PHE A 131 14.27 -18.37 -15.64
C PHE A 131 12.74 -18.40 -15.66
N GLU A 132 12.18 -19.34 -14.90
CA GLU A 132 10.76 -19.42 -14.60
C GLU A 132 10.53 -19.08 -13.13
N TYR A 133 9.37 -18.53 -12.79
CA TYR A 133 8.98 -18.35 -11.39
C TYR A 133 8.13 -19.55 -10.96
N GLU A 134 8.83 -20.60 -10.52
CA GLU A 134 8.20 -21.81 -10.00
C GLU A 134 7.65 -21.59 -8.59
N ILE A 135 6.41 -22.01 -8.36
CA ILE A 135 5.77 -21.99 -7.05
C ILE A 135 6.34 -23.12 -6.19
N ALA A 136 6.67 -22.80 -4.96
CA ALA A 136 7.15 -23.75 -3.95
C ALA A 136 6.50 -23.49 -2.59
N ALA A 137 6.76 -24.37 -1.62
CA ALA A 137 6.45 -24.14 -0.22
C ALA A 137 7.17 -22.87 0.31
N PRO A 138 6.64 -22.17 1.34
CA PRO A 138 5.58 -22.59 2.27
C PRO A 138 4.15 -22.47 1.73
N TYR A 139 3.29 -23.40 2.17
CA TYR A 139 1.86 -23.37 1.85
C TYR A 139 1.16 -22.22 2.57
N GLY A 140 0.21 -21.58 1.90
CA GLY A 140 -0.61 -20.52 2.48
C GLY A 140 -0.72 -19.29 1.59
N LEU A 141 -1.16 -18.19 2.21
CA LEU A 141 -1.44 -16.94 1.52
C LEU A 141 -0.14 -16.20 1.21
N ASN A 142 0.09 -15.96 -0.07
CA ASN A 142 1.17 -15.14 -0.58
C ASN A 142 0.59 -13.82 -1.12
N LYS A 143 1.41 -12.77 -1.13
CA LYS A 143 1.03 -11.43 -1.59
C LYS A 143 2.10 -10.86 -2.50
N VAL A 144 1.70 -10.29 -3.62
CA VAL A 144 2.59 -9.50 -4.47
C VAL A 144 2.28 -8.03 -4.28
N LEU A 145 3.23 -7.29 -3.73
CA LEU A 145 3.14 -5.84 -3.53
C LEU A 145 3.82 -5.12 -4.68
N ALA A 146 3.09 -4.22 -5.33
CA ALA A 146 3.65 -3.24 -6.26
C ALA A 146 3.68 -1.85 -5.62
N VAL A 147 4.85 -1.22 -5.64
CA VAL A 147 5.01 0.20 -5.27
C VAL A 147 5.47 0.95 -6.50
N ALA A 148 4.74 1.99 -6.90
CA ALA A 148 5.16 2.89 -7.96
C ALA A 148 5.52 4.26 -7.37
N SER A 149 6.57 4.89 -7.89
CA SER A 149 6.95 6.25 -7.53
C SER A 149 7.43 7.05 -8.73
N LYS A 150 7.13 8.36 -8.76
CA LYS A 150 7.63 9.30 -9.77
C LYS A 150 9.14 9.57 -9.63
N GLU A 151 9.71 9.25 -8.47
CA GLU A 151 11.14 9.41 -8.16
C GLU A 151 11.72 8.05 -7.72
N PRO A 152 13.01 7.79 -7.98
CA PRO A 152 13.63 6.52 -7.58
C PRO A 152 13.73 6.42 -6.06
N LEU A 153 13.35 5.27 -5.51
CA LEU A 153 13.50 4.92 -4.10
C LEU A 153 14.90 4.36 -3.83
N ASP A 154 15.54 4.83 -2.75
CA ASP A 154 16.76 4.21 -2.24
C ASP A 154 16.42 3.00 -1.34
N LEU A 155 16.41 1.81 -1.95
CA LEU A 155 16.16 0.54 -1.27
C LEU A 155 17.44 -0.19 -0.84
N ARG A 156 18.63 0.42 -1.00
CA ARG A 156 19.93 -0.25 -0.74
C ARG A 156 20.07 -0.74 0.71
N ASN A 157 19.35 -0.10 1.64
CA ASN A 157 19.33 -0.47 3.06
C ASN A 157 18.22 -1.47 3.43
N LEU A 158 17.33 -1.82 2.49
CA LEU A 158 16.30 -2.87 2.66
C LEU A 158 16.73 -4.19 2.02
N ALA A 159 17.12 -4.12 0.76
CA ALA A 159 17.46 -5.26 -0.06
C ALA A 159 18.97 -5.52 0.06
N ARG A 160 19.33 -6.70 0.56
CA ARG A 160 20.71 -7.20 0.47
C ARG A 160 20.68 -8.43 -0.41
N PHE A 161 21.39 -8.39 -1.54
CA PHE A 161 21.76 -9.61 -2.23
C PHE A 161 22.64 -10.42 -1.27
N ARG A 162 22.24 -11.67 -0.98
CA ARG A 162 22.92 -12.51 -0.01
C ARG A 162 24.22 -13.05 -0.61
N ASP A 163 24.16 -13.47 -1.88
CA ASP A 163 25.28 -14.01 -2.65
C ASP A 163 25.39 -13.37 -4.06
N GLU A 164 26.54 -13.56 -4.74
CA GLU A 164 26.75 -13.10 -6.13
C GLU A 164 25.85 -13.86 -7.13
N ASP A 165 25.41 -15.07 -6.80
CA ASP A 165 24.56 -15.93 -7.65
C ASP A 165 23.05 -15.80 -7.34
N ASP A 166 22.66 -15.00 -6.35
CA ASP A 166 21.25 -14.75 -6.02
C ASP A 166 20.60 -13.80 -7.04
N TYR A 167 19.57 -14.31 -7.71
CA TYR A 167 18.85 -13.59 -8.77
C TYR A 167 17.81 -12.58 -8.24
N PHE A 168 17.28 -12.82 -7.04
CA PHE A 168 16.41 -11.90 -6.31
C PHE A 168 17.13 -11.37 -5.07
N ALA A 169 16.91 -10.11 -4.72
CA ALA A 169 17.40 -9.62 -3.44
C ALA A 169 16.50 -10.13 -2.32
N THR A 170 17.03 -10.97 -1.43
CA THR A 170 16.32 -11.36 -0.21
C THR A 170 16.33 -10.20 0.80
N ILE A 171 15.17 -9.76 1.22
CA ILE A 171 15.08 -8.78 2.31
C ILE A 171 15.29 -9.55 3.62
N THR A 172 16.38 -9.28 4.34
CA THR A 172 16.76 -9.99 5.60
C THR A 172 15.79 -9.74 6.78
N ILE A 173 14.62 -9.16 6.52
CA ILE A 173 13.63 -8.79 7.50
C ILE A 173 12.54 -9.84 7.46
N ARG A 174 12.52 -10.74 8.46
CA ARG A 174 11.41 -11.68 8.60
C ARG A 174 10.16 -10.95 9.09
N GLY A 175 9.05 -11.13 8.37
CA GLY A 175 7.70 -10.70 8.76
C GLY A 175 7.25 -9.35 8.19
N ASP A 176 6.02 -9.36 7.66
CA ASP A 176 5.32 -8.26 6.98
C ASP A 176 5.41 -6.91 7.70
N MET A 177 5.34 -6.94 9.04
CA MET A 177 5.26 -5.73 9.87
C MET A 177 6.56 -4.92 9.89
N ASN A 178 7.69 -5.61 9.95
CA ASN A 178 9.00 -4.96 9.98
C ASN A 178 9.37 -4.42 8.60
N PHE A 179 9.03 -5.16 7.55
CA PHE A 179 9.21 -4.71 6.17
C PHE A 179 8.38 -3.47 5.88
N ALA A 180 7.07 -3.53 6.14
CA ALA A 180 6.18 -2.39 5.88
C ALA A 180 6.60 -1.14 6.67
N ARG A 181 7.10 -1.31 7.91
CA ARG A 181 7.71 -0.21 8.68
C ARG A 181 8.92 0.38 7.96
N LYS A 182 9.91 -0.43 7.58
CA LYS A 182 11.11 0.11 6.92
C LYS A 182 10.82 0.71 5.55
N LEU A 183 9.96 0.07 4.76
CA LEU A 183 9.49 0.61 3.50
C LEU A 183 8.77 1.95 3.70
N SER A 184 7.96 2.09 4.75
CA SER A 184 7.33 3.37 5.09
C SER A 184 8.35 4.46 5.44
N ILE A 185 9.50 4.14 6.06
CA ILE A 185 10.55 5.12 6.36
C ILE A 185 11.17 5.66 5.07
N ILE A 186 11.30 4.83 4.04
CA ILE A 186 11.85 5.23 2.74
C ILE A 186 10.84 6.02 1.91
N ILE A 187 9.56 5.69 2.01
CA ILE A 187 8.50 6.32 1.22
C ILE A 187 8.00 7.63 1.85
N GLN A 188 7.96 7.75 3.19
CA GLN A 188 7.44 8.93 3.90
C GLN A 188 8.06 10.29 3.52
N PRO A 189 9.36 10.38 3.17
CA PRO A 189 9.96 11.64 2.71
C PRO A 189 9.39 12.13 1.38
N LEU A 190 8.82 11.24 0.56
CA LEU A 190 8.25 11.63 -0.73
C LEU A 190 6.93 12.37 -0.56
N PRO A 191 6.61 13.34 -1.44
CA PRO A 191 5.27 13.90 -1.51
C PRO A 191 4.25 12.77 -1.67
N GLN A 192 3.19 12.73 -0.85
CA GLN A 192 2.21 11.63 -0.85
C GLN A 192 1.52 11.39 -2.21
N LYS A 193 1.53 12.39 -3.09
CA LYS A 193 1.04 12.28 -4.47
C LYS A 193 2.03 11.62 -5.45
N ASN A 194 3.30 11.48 -5.09
CA ASN A 194 4.37 10.99 -5.97
C ASN A 194 4.58 9.48 -5.86
N TRP A 195 3.78 8.76 -5.09
CA TRP A 195 3.85 7.31 -5.00
C TRP A 195 2.48 6.70 -4.77
N VAL A 196 2.33 5.42 -5.12
CA VAL A 196 1.12 4.63 -4.92
C VAL A 196 1.51 3.16 -4.78
N SER A 197 0.61 2.34 -4.26
CA SER A 197 0.81 0.91 -4.16
C SER A 197 -0.47 0.14 -4.50
N ASP A 198 -0.27 -1.08 -4.99
CA ASP A 198 -1.31 -2.06 -5.24
C ASP A 198 -0.85 -3.46 -4.78
N THR A 199 -1.79 -4.39 -4.63
CA THR A 199 -1.49 -5.73 -4.11
C THR A 199 -2.35 -6.81 -4.75
N ALA A 200 -1.68 -7.80 -5.34
CA ALA A 200 -2.26 -9.07 -5.72
C ALA A 200 -2.05 -10.12 -4.63
N ARG A 201 -2.89 -11.15 -4.60
CA ARG A 201 -2.81 -12.25 -3.63
C ARG A 201 -2.98 -13.59 -4.34
N TYR A 202 -2.32 -14.62 -3.83
CA TYR A 202 -2.54 -16.01 -4.24
C TYR A 202 -2.34 -16.97 -3.08
N ASN A 203 -2.87 -18.19 -3.18
CA ASN A 203 -2.62 -19.26 -2.21
C ASN A 203 -1.71 -20.32 -2.82
N VAL A 204 -0.75 -20.83 -2.04
CA VAL A 204 -0.03 -22.07 -2.36
C VAL A 204 -0.68 -23.21 -1.60
N ARG A 205 -1.08 -24.27 -2.31
CA ARG A 205 -1.79 -25.46 -1.76
C ARG A 205 -1.00 -26.75 -1.99
N TYR A 206 -1.35 -27.77 -1.22
CA TYR A 206 -0.84 -29.14 -1.35
C TYR A 206 -1.63 -29.95 -2.36
#